data_AF-A0A0Q5IZ57-F1
#
_entry.id   AF-A0A0Q5IZ57-F1
#
_cell.length_a   1.000
_cell.length_b   1.000
_cell.length_c   1.000
_cell.angle_alpha   90.00
_cell.angle_beta   90.00
_cell.angle_gamma   90.00
#
_symmetry.space_group_name_H-M   'P 1'
#
loop_
_entity.id
_entity.type
_entity.pdbx_description
1 polymer ?
#
loop_
_entity_poly.entity_id
_entity_poly.type
_entity_poly.pdbx_seq_one_letter_code
_entity_poly.pdbx_strand_id
1 'polypeptide(L)'
;MRVVRAGTHAPKHNAPARRNTTRTPPAKGQIGLGKALLMMLALGCGAFAYQQRDYLIDVFTPTPALEQTSSPTPSVATTPASAPTAQYSCGGRTRCTQMSSCAEATYVLQNCPNTVMDGDHDGVPCEDQWCR
;
A
#
# COMPACT_ATOMS: atom_id res chain seq x y z
N MET A 1 31.04 50.30 89.07
CA MET A 1 30.02 49.89 88.08
C MET A 1 29.46 51.13 87.38
N ARG A 2 29.46 51.17 86.04
CA ARG A 2 28.72 52.16 85.25
C ARG A 2 27.93 51.40 84.19
N VAL A 3 26.61 51.52 84.27
CA VAL A 3 25.65 50.89 83.35
C VAL A 3 25.36 51.87 82.23
N VAL A 4 25.48 51.43 80.98
CA VAL A 4 24.79 52.06 79.84
C VAL A 4 24.31 50.94 78.91
N ARG A 5 23.00 50.96 78.58
CA ARG A 5 22.29 50.06 77.69
C ARG A 5 22.49 50.46 76.22
N ALA A 6 22.58 49.49 75.32
CA ALA A 6 22.22 49.60 73.90
C ALA A 6 21.91 48.15 73.44
N GLY A 7 20.70 47.79 73.04
CA GLY A 7 20.05 48.24 71.82
C GLY A 7 19.92 47.02 70.92
N THR A 8 18.74 46.41 70.89
CA THR A 8 18.39 45.17 70.17
C THR A 8 18.58 45.31 68.66
N HIS A 9 19.35 44.43 68.03
CA HIS A 9 19.34 44.27 66.58
C HIS A 9 18.16 43.40 66.16
N ALA A 10 17.17 44.01 65.51
CA ALA A 10 16.04 43.32 64.88
C ALA A 10 16.50 42.53 63.64
N PRO A 11 15.99 41.31 63.38
CA PRO A 11 16.24 40.62 62.13
C PRO A 11 15.45 41.30 61.00
N LYS A 12 16.15 41.69 59.94
CA LYS A 12 15.52 42.15 58.70
C LYS A 12 14.79 40.98 58.06
N HIS A 13 13.45 40.97 58.12
CA HIS A 13 12.64 40.10 57.29
C HIS A 13 12.72 40.59 55.84
N ASN A 14 13.36 39.81 54.97
CA ASN A 14 13.31 40.04 53.53
C ASN A 14 11.88 39.80 53.04
N ALA A 15 11.30 40.80 52.40
CA ALA A 15 9.98 40.71 51.78
C ALA A 15 9.96 39.63 50.67
N PRO A 16 8.84 38.91 50.48
CA PRO A 16 8.75 37.93 49.40
C PRO A 16 8.76 38.65 48.05
N ALA A 17 9.71 38.25 47.19
CA ALA A 17 9.76 38.70 45.81
C ALA A 17 8.47 38.26 45.09
N ARG A 18 7.61 39.23 44.78
CA ARG A 18 6.35 39.04 44.04
C ARG A 18 6.69 38.62 42.60
N ARG A 19 6.63 37.32 42.32
CA ARG A 19 6.76 36.81 40.94
C ARG A 19 5.52 37.20 40.16
N ASN A 20 5.67 38.18 39.27
CA ASN A 20 4.65 38.49 38.28
C ASN A 20 4.74 37.41 37.18
N THR A 21 3.90 36.37 37.30
CA THR A 21 3.68 35.41 36.22
C THR A 21 2.73 36.04 35.21
N THR A 22 3.25 36.82 34.29
CA THR A 22 2.47 37.29 33.14
C THR A 22 2.36 36.13 32.14
N ARG A 23 1.12 35.67 31.96
CA ARG A 23 0.66 34.67 30.98
C ARG A 23 1.40 34.79 29.64
N THR A 24 2.06 33.70 29.24
CA THR A 24 2.53 33.50 27.87
C THR A 24 1.31 33.47 26.94
N PRO A 25 1.27 34.25 25.84
CA PRO A 25 0.21 34.13 24.84
C PRO A 25 0.21 32.72 24.24
N PRO A 26 -0.93 32.20 23.75
CA PRO A 26 -0.98 30.87 23.16
C PRO A 26 0.01 30.86 22.00
N ALA A 27 1.00 29.97 22.07
CA ALA A 27 1.94 29.75 20.98
C ALA A 27 1.11 29.40 19.76
N LYS A 28 0.93 30.37 18.86
CA LYS A 28 0.26 30.17 17.58
C LYS A 28 1.16 29.19 16.85
N GLY A 29 0.78 27.91 16.89
CA GLY A 29 1.59 26.80 16.43
C GLY A 29 1.90 27.00 14.96
N GLN A 30 3.05 27.60 14.67
CA GLN A 30 3.57 27.71 13.34
C GLN A 30 3.89 26.28 12.92
N ILE A 31 2.99 25.70 12.12
CA ILE A 31 3.14 24.37 11.56
C ILE A 31 4.40 24.46 10.69
N GLY A 32 5.54 24.13 11.28
CA GLY A 32 6.82 24.18 10.59
C GLY A 32 6.71 23.35 9.32
N LEU A 33 7.42 23.77 8.27
CA LEU A 33 7.37 23.14 6.95
C LEU A 33 7.45 21.60 7.02
N GLY A 34 8.26 21.05 7.95
CA GLY A 34 8.34 19.62 8.20
C GLY A 34 7.03 18.97 8.69
N LYS A 35 6.29 19.62 9.60
CA LYS A 35 4.97 19.14 10.06
C LYS A 35 3.90 19.27 8.96
N ALA A 36 3.98 20.31 8.13
CA ALA A 36 3.09 20.47 6.98
C ALA A 36 3.36 19.40 5.91
N LEU A 37 4.63 19.09 5.63
CA LEU A 37 5.03 18.00 4.72
C LEU A 37 4.60 16.63 5.23
N LEU A 38 4.75 16.35 6.53
CA LEU A 38 4.29 15.08 7.12
C LEU A 38 2.77 14.94 7.05
N MET A 39 2.02 16.02 7.32
CA MET A 39 0.57 16.01 7.17
C MET A 39 0.14 15.79 5.71
N MET A 40 0.79 16.46 4.75
CA MET A 40 0.53 16.27 3.31
C MET A 40 0.88 14.84 2.85
N LEU A 41 1.99 14.27 3.32
CA LEU A 41 2.37 12.90 3.00
C LEU A 41 1.35 11.91 3.56
N ALA A 42 0.92 12.08 4.82
CA ALA A 42 -0.07 11.20 5.44
C ALA A 42 -1.43 11.28 4.73
N LEU A 43 -1.89 12.48 4.39
CA LEU A 43 -3.13 12.70 3.65
C LEU A 43 -3.03 12.15 2.22
N GLY A 44 -1.91 12.37 1.53
CA GLY A 44 -1.66 11.87 0.18
C GLY A 44 -1.57 10.34 0.12
N CYS A 45 -0.80 9.71 1.00
CA CYS A 45 -0.71 8.26 1.11
C CYS A 45 -2.07 7.64 1.48
N GLY A 46 -2.82 8.25 2.41
CA GLY A 46 -4.16 7.80 2.78
C GLY A 46 -5.16 7.88 1.63
N ALA A 47 -5.17 8.99 0.88
CA ALA A 47 -6.04 9.17 -0.28
C ALA A 47 -5.69 8.20 -1.43
N PHE A 48 -4.39 8.01 -1.71
CA PHE A 48 -3.93 7.06 -2.73
C PHE A 48 -4.32 5.62 -2.39
N ALA A 49 -4.10 5.20 -1.13
CA ALA A 49 -4.53 3.89 -0.65
C ALA A 49 -6.05 3.71 -0.73
N TYR A 50 -6.84 4.76 -0.43
CA TYR A 50 -8.29 4.71 -0.55
C TYR A 50 -8.74 4.50 -2.00
N GLN A 51 -8.18 5.25 -2.96
CA GLN A 51 -8.49 5.08 -4.38
C GLN A 51 -8.12 3.69 -4.92
N GLN A 52 -7.03 3.10 -4.43
CA GLN A 52 -6.64 1.74 -4.83
C GLN A 52 -7.59 0.66 -4.29
N ARG A 53 -8.33 0.92 -3.20
CA ARG A 53 -9.30 -0.03 -2.63
C ARG A 53 -10.60 -0.12 -3.44
N ASP A 54 -11.08 0.99 -4.01
CA ASP A 54 -12.29 0.98 -4.83
C ASP A 54 -12.13 0.05 -6.06
N TYR A 55 -10.93 0.00 -6.66
CA TYR A 55 -10.62 -0.91 -7.78
C TYR A 55 -10.68 -2.41 -7.39
N LEU A 56 -10.36 -2.74 -6.14
CA LEU A 56 -10.38 -4.12 -5.65
C LEU A 56 -11.78 -4.58 -5.22
N ILE A 57 -12.66 -3.65 -4.83
CA ILE A 57 -14.04 -3.99 -4.43
C ILE A 57 -14.87 -4.38 -5.65
N ASP A 58 -14.68 -3.73 -6.80
CA ASP A 58 -15.42 -4.03 -8.04
C ASP A 58 -15.13 -5.45 -8.58
N VAL A 59 -13.94 -5.99 -8.27
CA VAL A 59 -13.56 -7.38 -8.60
C VAL A 59 -14.17 -8.39 -7.62
N PHE A 60 -14.55 -7.96 -6.41
CA PHE A 60 -15.00 -8.84 -5.33
C PHE A 60 -16.48 -8.69 -4.98
N THR A 61 -17.21 -7.79 -5.62
CA THR A 61 -18.68 -7.77 -5.60
C THR A 61 -19.20 -8.75 -6.65
N PRO A 62 -19.63 -9.98 -6.29
CA PRO A 62 -20.40 -10.80 -7.22
C PRO A 62 -21.67 -10.03 -7.54
N THR A 63 -21.84 -9.69 -8.82
CA THR A 63 -23.11 -9.22 -9.39
C THR A 63 -24.24 -10.07 -8.81
N PRO A 64 -25.31 -9.48 -8.23
CA PRO A 64 -26.48 -10.25 -7.84
C PRO A 64 -27.03 -10.91 -9.10
N ALA A 65 -26.78 -12.22 -9.21
CA ALA A 65 -27.32 -13.07 -10.24
C ALA A 65 -28.84 -13.13 -10.06
N LEU A 66 -29.55 -12.25 -10.73
CA LEU A 66 -30.93 -12.49 -11.12
C LEU A 66 -31.08 -12.09 -12.59
N GLU A 67 -31.45 -13.11 -13.36
CA GLU A 67 -31.99 -13.05 -14.71
C GLU A 67 -30.99 -12.97 -15.87
N GLN A 68 -30.49 -14.15 -16.26
CA GLN A 68 -30.48 -14.50 -17.68
C GLN A 68 -30.83 -15.98 -17.87
N THR A 69 -32.12 -16.26 -17.68
CA THR A 69 -32.80 -17.38 -18.35
C THR A 69 -32.73 -17.12 -19.84
N SER A 70 -31.87 -17.83 -20.55
CA SER A 70 -32.06 -18.15 -21.96
C SER A 70 -31.23 -19.38 -22.30
N SER A 71 -31.89 -20.53 -22.22
CA SER A 71 -31.49 -21.71 -23.01
C SER A 71 -32.10 -21.56 -24.40
N PRO A 72 -31.43 -22.00 -25.47
CA PRO A 72 -31.61 -23.41 -25.85
C PRO A 72 -30.31 -24.14 -26.25
N THR A 73 -30.17 -25.37 -25.73
CA THR A 73 -29.76 -26.68 -26.33
C THR A 73 -29.03 -26.66 -27.71
N PRO A 74 -28.01 -27.52 -28.01
CA PRO A 74 -27.93 -28.93 -27.61
C PRO A 74 -26.55 -29.53 -27.24
N SER A 75 -26.65 -30.67 -26.56
CA SER A 75 -25.61 -31.70 -26.38
C SER A 75 -25.01 -32.13 -27.71
N VAL A 76 -23.70 -31.98 -27.91
CA VAL A 76 -22.91 -32.78 -28.87
C VAL A 76 -21.49 -33.03 -28.34
N ALA A 77 -21.26 -34.32 -28.07
CA ALA A 77 -20.05 -35.11 -28.27
C ALA A 77 -18.66 -34.60 -27.80
N THR A 78 -18.08 -35.44 -26.95
CA THR A 78 -16.66 -35.78 -26.86
C THR A 78 -15.89 -35.52 -28.17
N THR A 79 -15.13 -34.44 -28.19
CA THR A 79 -13.93 -34.28 -29.01
C THR A 79 -12.88 -33.65 -28.10
N PRO A 80 -11.59 -34.07 -28.19
CA PRO A 80 -10.54 -33.45 -27.39
C PRO A 80 -10.55 -31.96 -27.74
N ALA A 81 -10.79 -31.12 -26.73
CA ALA A 81 -10.90 -29.69 -26.89
C ALA A 81 -9.68 -29.19 -27.66
N SER A 82 -9.89 -28.87 -28.94
CA SER A 82 -8.95 -28.08 -29.70
C SER A 82 -8.84 -26.79 -28.90
N ALA A 83 -7.69 -26.60 -28.24
CA ALA A 83 -7.43 -25.45 -27.40
C ALA A 83 -7.92 -24.21 -28.15
N PRO A 84 -8.65 -23.28 -27.50
CA PRO A 84 -9.05 -22.05 -28.15
C PRO A 84 -7.79 -21.48 -28.79
N THR A 85 -7.85 -21.16 -30.08
CA THR A 85 -6.75 -20.53 -30.83
C THR A 85 -6.57 -19.13 -30.26
N ALA A 86 -6.04 -19.06 -29.05
CA ALA A 86 -5.67 -17.85 -28.38
C ALA A 86 -4.50 -17.31 -29.19
N GLN A 87 -4.70 -16.12 -29.74
CA GLN A 87 -3.66 -15.41 -30.45
C GLN A 87 -2.65 -14.91 -29.42
N TYR A 88 -1.72 -15.78 -29.06
CA TYR A 88 -0.61 -15.45 -28.20
C TYR A 88 0.34 -14.52 -28.97
N SER A 89 0.88 -13.53 -28.27
CA SER A 89 1.78 -12.55 -28.87
C SER A 89 2.96 -12.30 -27.95
N CYS A 90 4.10 -11.95 -28.55
CA CYS A 90 5.35 -11.67 -27.86
C CYS A 90 5.29 -10.29 -27.16
N GLY A 91 4.41 -10.13 -26.17
CA GLY A 91 4.23 -8.88 -25.42
C GLY A 91 5.38 -8.52 -24.48
N GLY A 92 6.62 -8.96 -24.77
CA GLY A 92 7.80 -8.73 -23.92
C GLY A 92 7.82 -9.55 -22.63
N ARG A 93 6.96 -10.58 -22.52
CA ARG A 93 6.85 -11.45 -21.36
C ARG A 93 8.00 -12.44 -21.34
N THR A 94 8.87 -12.37 -20.33
CA THR A 94 10.07 -13.23 -20.26
C THR A 94 10.11 -14.13 -19.04
N ARG A 95 9.18 -13.96 -18.09
CA ARG A 95 9.12 -14.68 -16.81
C ARG A 95 7.75 -15.31 -16.59
N CYS A 96 7.71 -16.38 -15.80
CA CYS A 96 6.50 -17.13 -15.48
C CYS A 96 5.42 -16.35 -14.74
N THR A 97 5.78 -15.38 -13.90
CA THR A 97 4.80 -14.52 -13.22
C THR A 97 4.05 -13.59 -14.19
N GLN A 98 4.59 -13.42 -15.39
CA GLN A 98 3.97 -12.71 -16.50
C GLN A 98 3.42 -13.71 -17.50
N MET A 99 2.90 -14.86 -17.10
CA MET A 99 2.14 -15.77 -17.95
C MET A 99 0.76 -15.96 -17.31
N SER A 100 -0.24 -16.42 -18.06
CA SER A 100 -1.53 -16.80 -17.45
C SER A 100 -1.92 -18.25 -17.75
N SER A 101 -1.12 -18.97 -18.53
CA SER A 101 -1.36 -20.38 -18.86
C SER A 101 -0.09 -21.09 -19.34
N CYS A 102 -0.08 -22.42 -19.25
CA CYS A 102 1.02 -23.25 -19.75
C CYS A 102 1.17 -23.12 -21.27
N ALA A 103 0.06 -23.21 -22.02
CA ALA A 103 0.07 -23.09 -23.48
C ALA A 103 0.60 -21.74 -23.97
N GLU A 104 0.30 -20.65 -23.28
CA GLU A 104 0.87 -19.34 -23.58
C GLU A 104 2.38 -19.30 -23.30
N ALA A 105 2.81 -19.86 -22.16
CA ALA A 105 4.23 -19.92 -21.81
C ALA A 105 5.02 -20.73 -22.85
N THR A 106 4.50 -21.88 -23.27
CA THR A 106 5.08 -22.71 -24.33
C THR A 106 5.12 -21.96 -25.66
N TYR A 107 4.05 -21.24 -26.02
CA TYR A 107 4.05 -20.42 -27.23
C TYR A 107 5.16 -19.36 -27.20
N VAL A 108 5.28 -18.64 -26.09
CA VAL A 108 6.26 -17.56 -25.97
C VAL A 108 7.68 -18.10 -25.95
N LEU A 109 7.94 -19.24 -25.30
CA LEU A 109 9.23 -19.93 -25.35
C LEU A 109 9.64 -20.28 -26.79
N GLN A 110 8.71 -20.79 -27.59
CA GLN A 110 9.00 -21.27 -28.96
C GLN A 110 8.98 -20.17 -30.02
N ASN A 111 8.20 -19.11 -29.83
CA ASN A 111 7.92 -18.11 -30.87
C ASN A 111 8.53 -16.73 -30.58
N CYS A 112 9.02 -16.48 -29.36
CA CYS A 112 9.48 -15.15 -28.96
C CYS A 112 10.98 -15.16 -28.54
N PRO A 113 11.77 -14.15 -28.97
CA PRO A 113 13.16 -14.01 -28.54
C PRO A 113 13.26 -13.51 -27.08
N ASN A 114 14.40 -13.80 -26.44
CA ASN A 114 14.76 -13.34 -25.07
C ASN A 114 13.92 -13.91 -23.91
N THR A 115 13.42 -15.13 -24.05
CA THR A 115 12.70 -15.84 -22.99
C THR A 115 13.67 -16.53 -22.04
N VAL A 116 13.38 -16.49 -20.73
CA VAL A 116 14.23 -17.07 -19.66
C VAL A 116 13.38 -17.85 -18.66
N MET A 117 12.45 -18.63 -19.20
CA MET A 117 11.39 -19.32 -18.45
C MET A 117 11.52 -20.84 -18.41
N ASP A 118 12.40 -21.38 -19.25
CA ASP A 118 12.78 -22.80 -19.31
C ASP A 118 14.25 -22.89 -18.87
N GLY A 119 14.46 -23.28 -17.61
CA GLY A 119 15.78 -23.24 -16.98
C GLY A 119 16.63 -24.47 -17.28
N ASP A 120 15.97 -25.61 -17.40
CA ASP A 120 16.53 -26.95 -17.64
C ASP A 120 16.44 -27.38 -19.11
N HIS A 121 15.79 -26.58 -19.96
CA HIS A 121 15.72 -26.73 -21.41
C HIS A 121 15.00 -28.01 -21.84
N ASP A 122 14.01 -28.43 -21.07
CA ASP A 122 13.19 -29.61 -21.35
C ASP A 122 12.01 -29.28 -22.29
N GLY A 123 11.79 -27.99 -22.59
CA GLY A 123 10.72 -27.48 -23.43
C GLY A 123 9.42 -27.19 -22.69
N VAL A 124 9.40 -27.34 -21.35
CA VAL A 124 8.25 -27.07 -20.48
C VAL A 124 8.53 -25.82 -19.63
N PRO A 125 8.09 -24.64 -20.08
CA PRO A 125 8.29 -23.43 -19.30
C PRO A 125 7.33 -23.37 -18.11
N CYS A 126 7.79 -22.84 -16.97
CA CYS A 126 6.93 -22.51 -15.83
C CYS A 126 6.21 -23.69 -15.15
N GLU A 127 6.88 -24.82 -15.00
CA GLU A 127 6.40 -26.03 -14.32
C GLU A 127 5.78 -25.76 -12.94
N ASP A 128 6.40 -24.87 -12.15
CA ASP A 128 5.94 -24.58 -10.79
C ASP A 128 4.58 -23.86 -10.73
N GLN A 129 4.20 -23.11 -11.76
CA GLN A 129 3.03 -22.21 -11.72
C GLN A 129 1.93 -22.57 -12.71
N TRP A 130 2.29 -22.91 -13.96
CA TRP A 130 1.32 -23.08 -15.04
C TRP A 130 1.27 -24.50 -15.60
N CYS A 131 2.42 -25.16 -15.75
CA CYS A 131 2.54 -26.49 -16.33
C CYS A 131 2.67 -27.57 -15.24
N ARG A 132 1.58 -27.82 -14.50
CA ARG A 132 1.49 -28.85 -13.45
C ARG A 132 0.70 -30.08 -13.91
#